data_AF-A0A2E3IK88-F1
#
_entry.id   AF-A0A2E3IK88-F1
#
_cell.length_a   1.000
_cell.length_b   1.000
_cell.length_c   1.000
_cell.angle_alpha   90.00
_cell.angle_beta   90.00
_cell.angle_gamma   90.00
#
_symmetry.space_group_name_H-M   'P 1'
#
loop_
_entity.id
_entity.type
_entity.pdbx_description
1 polymer ?
#
loop_
_entity_poly.entity_id
_entity_poly.type
_entity_poly.pdbx_seq_one_letter_code
_entity_poly.pdbx_strand_id
1 'polypeptide(L)'
;MASEQPPRVSAPKEKAAGAAAVASSLNHVLRSAGATQGTKALLGLNQVDGFDCPSCAWPDPDDHRAKTEFCENGAKAIASEA
;
A
#
# COMPACT_ATOMS: atom_id res chain seq x y z
N MET A 1 32.93 -4.10 13.13
CA MET A 1 32.11 -3.05 13.78
C MET A 1 31.86 -2.01 12.71
N ALA A 2 30.62 -1.92 12.20
CA ALA A 2 30.28 -0.90 11.21
C ALA A 2 30.39 0.48 11.88
N SER A 3 31.08 1.42 11.22
CA SER A 3 31.28 2.77 11.74
C SER A 3 29.93 3.49 11.88
N GLU A 4 29.64 4.03 13.05
CA GLU A 4 28.39 4.74 13.35
C GLU A 4 28.40 6.13 12.67
N GLN A 5 27.85 6.20 11.45
CA GLN A 5 27.62 7.47 10.78
C GLN A 5 26.34 8.13 11.30
N PRO A 6 26.34 9.45 11.57
CA PRO A 6 25.13 10.15 11.96
C PRO A 6 24.07 10.08 10.84
N PRO A 7 22.77 9.99 11.17
CA PRO A 7 21.71 9.94 10.18
C PRO A 7 21.68 11.22 9.36
N ARG A 8 21.45 11.10 8.05
CA ARG A 8 21.29 12.26 7.17
C ARG A 8 19.93 12.91 7.44
N VAL A 9 19.94 14.14 7.94
CA VAL A 9 18.73 14.93 8.17
C VAL A 9 18.54 15.91 7.01
N SER A 10 17.30 16.02 6.52
CA SER A 10 16.91 16.98 5.49
C SER A 10 15.55 17.59 5.85
N ALA A 11 15.16 18.65 5.16
CA ALA A 11 13.83 19.21 5.31
C ALA A 11 12.75 18.15 4.99
N PRO A 12 11.64 18.10 5.75
CA PRO A 12 10.54 17.19 5.46
C PRO A 12 10.00 17.37 4.05
N LYS A 13 9.48 16.28 3.46
CA LYS A 13 8.73 16.35 2.21
C LYS A 13 7.40 17.04 2.46
N GLU A 14 6.96 17.87 1.51
CA GLU A 14 5.67 18.58 1.60
C GLU A 14 4.46 17.70 1.28
N LYS A 15 4.68 16.54 0.63
CA LYS A 15 3.62 15.63 0.19
C LYS A 15 3.88 14.23 0.71
N ALA A 16 2.85 13.62 1.29
CA ALA A 16 2.87 12.24 1.78
C ALA A 16 2.39 11.20 0.76
N ALA A 17 1.71 11.64 -0.31
CA ALA A 17 1.15 10.78 -1.35
C ALA A 17 1.28 11.42 -2.75
N GLY A 18 1.12 10.61 -3.80
CA GLY A 18 1.12 11.07 -5.19
C GLY A 18 1.52 9.99 -6.18
N ALA A 19 1.75 10.37 -7.43
CA ALA A 19 2.06 9.45 -8.53
C ALA A 19 3.28 8.54 -8.24
N ALA A 20 4.29 9.06 -7.52
CA ALA A 20 5.45 8.27 -7.13
C ALA A 20 5.08 7.09 -6.20
N ALA A 21 4.16 7.31 -5.25
CA ALA A 21 3.67 6.26 -4.35
C ALA A 21 2.84 5.21 -5.11
N VAL A 22 2.01 5.66 -6.07
CA VAL A 22 1.24 4.76 -6.94
C VAL A 22 2.17 3.88 -7.78
N ALA A 23 3.19 4.47 -8.44
CA ALA A 23 4.15 3.74 -9.25
C ALA A 23 4.99 2.76 -8.42
N SER A 24 5.44 3.18 -7.23
CA SER A 24 6.13 2.33 -6.25
C SER A 24 5.29 1.11 -5.87
N SER A 25 4.03 1.35 -5.51
CA SER A 25 3.08 0.30 -5.09
C SER A 25 2.80 -0.68 -6.23
N LEU A 26 2.50 -0.17 -7.43
CA LEU A 26 2.23 -1.00 -8.59
C LEU A 26 3.44 -1.85 -8.99
N ASN A 27 4.64 -1.26 -9.05
CA ASN A 27 5.86 -2.03 -9.35
C ASN A 27 6.10 -3.13 -8.31
N HIS A 28 5.83 -2.86 -7.03
CA HIS A 28 5.95 -3.88 -6.00
C HIS A 28 4.92 -5.01 -6.20
N VAL A 29 3.64 -4.67 -6.36
CA VAL A 29 2.56 -5.64 -6.56
C VAL A 29 2.83 -6.53 -7.78
N LEU A 30 3.24 -5.93 -8.90
CA LEU A 30 3.56 -6.65 -10.13
C LEU A 30 4.72 -7.62 -9.97
N ARG A 31 5.72 -7.29 -9.13
CA ARG A 31 6.91 -8.13 -8.91
C ARG A 31 6.68 -9.21 -7.87
N SER A 32 5.83 -8.96 -6.87
CA SER A 32 5.55 -9.89 -5.78
C SER A 32 4.43 -10.88 -6.12
N ALA A 33 3.27 -10.38 -6.57
CA ALA A 33 2.06 -11.18 -6.82
C ALA A 33 1.71 -11.35 -8.32
N GLY A 34 2.36 -10.57 -9.20
CA GLY A 34 2.03 -10.56 -10.63
C GLY A 34 0.79 -9.72 -10.96
N ALA A 35 0.58 -9.47 -12.26
CA ALA A 35 -0.47 -8.56 -12.74
C ALA A 35 -1.88 -9.05 -12.46
N THR A 36 -2.13 -10.35 -12.58
CA THR A 36 -3.48 -10.93 -12.44
C THR A 36 -3.87 -11.06 -10.97
N GLN A 37 -3.11 -11.83 -10.19
CA GLN A 37 -3.41 -12.04 -8.77
C GLN A 37 -3.26 -10.78 -7.95
N GLY A 38 -2.21 -9.99 -8.19
CA GLY A 38 -2.03 -8.71 -7.52
C GLY A 38 -3.20 -7.75 -7.76
N THR A 39 -3.67 -7.61 -9.00
CA THR A 39 -4.83 -6.75 -9.29
C THR A 39 -6.10 -7.29 -8.65
N LYS A 40 -6.34 -8.61 -8.69
CA LYS A 40 -7.51 -9.24 -8.05
C LYS A 40 -7.50 -9.02 -6.54
N ALA A 41 -6.35 -9.18 -5.88
CA ALA A 41 -6.19 -8.95 -4.46
C ALA A 41 -6.45 -7.48 -4.10
N LEU A 42 -5.86 -6.53 -4.84
CA LEU A 42 -6.09 -5.09 -4.60
C LEU A 42 -7.55 -4.69 -4.78
N LEU A 43 -8.26 -5.23 -5.79
CA LEU A 43 -9.67 -4.92 -6.03
C LEU A 43 -10.61 -5.51 -4.97
N GLY A 44 -10.17 -6.53 -4.22
CA GLY A 44 -10.93 -7.11 -3.10
C GLY A 44 -10.56 -6.50 -1.73
N LEU A 45 -9.48 -5.72 -1.67
CA LEU A 45 -8.99 -5.18 -0.41
C LEU A 45 -9.90 -4.06 0.11
N ASN A 46 -10.34 -4.20 1.36
CA ASN A 46 -11.21 -3.28 2.09
C ASN A 46 -12.52 -2.98 1.34
N GLN A 47 -13.05 -3.97 0.63
CA GLN A 47 -14.37 -3.91 -0.03
C GLN A 47 -15.42 -4.70 0.77
N VAL A 48 -16.71 -4.34 0.61
CA VAL A 48 -17.84 -4.93 1.37
C VAL A 48 -17.88 -6.46 1.27
N ASP A 49 -17.78 -7.01 0.07
CA ASP A 49 -17.72 -8.47 -0.17
C ASP A 49 -16.27 -8.97 -0.34
N GLY A 50 -15.33 -8.19 0.17
CA GLY A 50 -13.89 -8.40 0.06
C GLY A 50 -13.28 -8.93 1.34
N PHE A 51 -12.09 -8.43 1.65
CA PHE A 51 -11.37 -8.76 2.88
C PHE A 51 -10.60 -7.54 3.38
N ASP A 52 -10.35 -7.51 4.69
CA ASP A 52 -9.79 -6.32 5.34
C ASP A 52 -8.28 -6.42 5.53
N CYS A 53 -7.58 -5.30 5.33
CA CYS A 53 -6.20 -5.15 5.73
C CYS A 53 -6.12 -5.12 7.27
N PRO A 54 -5.31 -5.98 7.92
CA PRO A 54 -5.24 -6.05 9.38
C PRO A 54 -4.66 -4.79 10.03
N SER A 55 -4.08 -3.89 9.24
CA SER A 55 -3.45 -2.64 9.69
C SER A 55 -3.93 -1.44 8.89
N CYS A 56 -5.24 -1.37 8.59
CA CYS A 56 -5.84 -0.22 7.92
C CYS A 56 -5.46 1.11 8.59
N ALA A 57 -5.17 2.12 7.76
CA ALA A 57 -4.83 3.46 8.22
C ALA A 57 -6.07 4.29 8.59
N TRP A 58 -7.27 3.84 8.19
CA TRP A 58 -8.56 4.46 8.51
C TRP A 58 -9.68 3.41 8.60
N PRO A 59 -10.82 3.73 9.23
CA PRO A 59 -11.97 2.83 9.32
C PRO A 59 -12.65 2.63 7.97
N ASP A 60 -13.23 1.45 7.79
CA ASP A 60 -14.01 1.11 6.60
C ASP A 60 -15.42 1.71 6.68
N PRO A 61 -15.84 2.54 5.71
CA PRO A 61 -17.19 3.09 5.69
C PRO A 61 -18.24 2.04 5.30
N ASP A 62 -19.39 2.09 5.96
CA ASP A 62 -20.51 1.14 5.77
C ASP A 62 -21.36 1.46 4.53
N ASP A 63 -21.36 2.71 4.06
CA ASP A 63 -22.23 3.19 2.97
C ASP A 63 -21.54 3.18 1.61
N HIS A 64 -20.39 3.84 1.49
CA HIS A 64 -19.65 4.00 0.25
C HIS A 64 -18.16 3.78 0.46
N ARG A 65 -17.64 2.69 -0.09
CA ARG A 65 -16.21 2.42 -0.18
C ARG A 65 -15.67 2.85 -1.54
N ALA A 66 -14.56 3.57 -1.55
CA ALA A 66 -13.84 3.86 -2.78
C ALA A 66 -13.29 2.55 -3.39
N LYS A 67 -13.00 2.59 -4.70
CA LYS A 67 -12.38 1.44 -5.37
C LYS A 67 -10.95 1.14 -4.88
N THR A 68 -10.34 2.10 -4.17
CA THR A 68 -8.99 2.01 -3.63
C THR A 68 -9.03 2.42 -2.15
N GLU A 69 -9.62 1.56 -1.31
CA GLU A 69 -9.65 1.75 0.14
C GLU A 69 -8.35 1.28 0.81
N PHE A 70 -7.18 1.59 0.25
CA PHE A 70 -5.91 1.11 0.82
C PHE A 70 -4.76 2.10 0.60
N CYS A 71 -3.79 2.07 1.52
CA CYS A 71 -2.55 2.84 1.40
C CYS A 71 -1.44 2.03 0.70
N GLU A 72 -0.30 2.67 0.41
CA GLU A 72 0.87 2.01 -0.20
C GLU A 72 1.34 0.79 0.61
N ASN A 73 1.39 0.91 1.94
CA ASN A 73 1.81 -0.19 2.81
C ASN A 73 0.79 -1.34 2.78
N GLY A 74 -0.50 -1.03 2.77
CA GLY A 74 -1.56 -2.03 2.63
C GLY A 74 -1.47 -2.78 1.30
N ALA A 75 -1.25 -2.06 0.20
CA ALA A 75 -1.06 -2.65 -1.13
C ALA A 75 0.17 -3.58 -1.20
N LYS A 76 1.27 -3.21 -0.53
CA LYS A 76 2.50 -4.02 -0.49
C LYS A 76 2.38 -5.23 0.42
N ALA A 77 1.71 -5.07 1.57
CA ALA A 77 1.44 -6.16 2.49
C ALA A 77 0.62 -7.25 1.81
N ILE A 78 -0.51 -6.89 1.20
CA ILE A 78 -1.37 -7.89 0.54
C ILE A 78 -0.68 -8.54 -0.66
N ALA A 79 0.16 -7.81 -1.39
CA ALA A 79 0.94 -8.38 -2.49
C ALA A 79 1.96 -9.43 -2.04
N SER A 80 2.30 -9.50 -0.75
CA SER A 80 3.16 -10.54 -0.17
C SER A 80 2.37 -11.78 0.25
N GLU A 81 1.03 -11.69 0.31
CA GLU A 81 0.12 -12.76 0.72
C GLU A 81 -0.68 -13.35 -0.47
N ALA A 82 -0.57 -12.72 -1.65
CA ALA A 82 -1.35 -13.01 -2.85
C ALA A 82 -0.70 -13.99 -3.84
#